data_AF-A0A922SMB5-F1
#
_entry.id   AF-A0A922SMB5-F1
#
_cell.length_a   1.000
_cell.length_b   1.000
_cell.length_c   1.000
_cell.angle_alpha   90.00
_cell.angle_beta   90.00
_cell.angle_gamma   90.00
#
_symmetry.space_group_name_H-M   'P 1'
#
loop_
_entity.id
_entity.type
_entity.pdbx_description
1 polymer ?
#
loop_
_entity_poly.entity_id
_entity_poly.type
_entity_poly.pdbx_seq_one_letter_code
_entity_poly.pdbx_strand_id
1 'polypeptide(L)'
;MKRFYCGCVKEQCLKLDGNKFDIVVADPPWWNKYIRRLKNANEKLSYSMMYNEDIAAIPVQNLISGNCLIAVWCTNAPSNVAAVKNIIFPKWGVEYVGTWYWMKVTVDLQPLCSFGSGCKKQPYERIILGKVGDINDIPDDQVVVSVPSALHSQKPPLLDILTPFVKTENPQTLELFARYLLPNTTSVGYEPLKWQHESLYEEVT
;
A
#
# COMPACT_ATOMS: atom_id res chain seq x y z
N MET A 1 -1.63 -13.85 -15.64
CA MET A 1 -2.19 -12.78 -16.51
C MET A 1 -2.35 -11.53 -15.65
N LYS A 2 -1.80 -10.37 -16.05
CA LYS A 2 -1.98 -9.11 -15.32
C LYS A 2 -3.42 -8.63 -15.50
N ARG A 3 -4.13 -8.33 -14.41
CA ARG A 3 -5.52 -7.88 -14.44
C ARG A 3 -5.61 -6.54 -13.74
N PHE A 4 -6.42 -5.62 -14.24
CA PHE A 4 -6.65 -4.36 -13.55
C PHE A 4 -8.11 -3.95 -13.60
N TYR A 5 -8.53 -3.21 -12.58
CA TYR A 5 -9.89 -2.69 -12.45
C TYR A 5 -9.82 -1.21 -12.09
N CYS A 6 -10.22 -0.36 -13.04
CA CYS A 6 -10.28 1.09 -12.86
C CYS A 6 -11.61 1.49 -12.19
N GLY A 7 -11.54 2.15 -11.04
CA GLY A 7 -12.70 2.73 -10.36
C GLY A 7 -12.62 2.71 -8.84
N CYS A 8 -13.78 2.89 -8.19
CA CYS A 8 -13.91 2.81 -6.74
C CYS A 8 -13.49 1.42 -6.25
N VAL A 9 -12.49 1.36 -5.35
CA VAL A 9 -11.95 0.09 -4.82
C VAL A 9 -13.07 -0.77 -4.22
N LYS A 10 -13.98 -0.18 -3.44
CA LYS A 10 -15.08 -0.92 -2.82
C LYS A 10 -15.97 -1.61 -3.86
N GLU A 11 -16.33 -0.92 -4.93
CA GLU A 11 -17.16 -1.46 -6.00
C GLU A 11 -16.41 -2.49 -6.86
N GLN A 12 -15.15 -2.21 -7.19
CA GLN A 12 -14.36 -3.14 -8.01
C GLN A 12 -14.03 -4.42 -7.26
N CYS A 13 -13.79 -4.36 -5.94
CA CYS A 13 -13.61 -5.54 -5.10
C CYS A 13 -14.82 -6.49 -5.14
N LEU A 14 -16.05 -5.98 -5.27
CA LEU A 14 -17.24 -6.84 -5.42
C LEU A 14 -17.26 -7.63 -6.74
N LYS A 15 -16.58 -7.12 -7.79
CA LYS A 15 -16.45 -7.81 -9.07
C LYS A 15 -15.38 -8.89 -9.06
N LEU A 16 -14.54 -8.92 -8.02
CA LEU A 16 -13.51 -9.94 -7.82
C LEU A 16 -14.05 -11.17 -7.09
N ASP A 17 -15.37 -11.25 -6.86
CA ASP A 17 -15.99 -12.38 -6.16
C ASP A 17 -15.59 -13.72 -6.79
N GLY A 18 -15.32 -14.70 -5.93
CA GLY A 18 -14.76 -16.01 -6.32
C GLY A 18 -13.23 -16.05 -6.50
N ASN A 19 -12.52 -14.92 -6.54
CA ASN A 19 -11.04 -14.92 -6.50
C ASN A 19 -10.55 -14.92 -5.05
N LYS A 20 -9.41 -15.58 -4.81
CA LYS A 20 -8.73 -15.61 -3.52
C LYS A 20 -7.27 -15.21 -3.68
N PHE A 21 -6.81 -14.34 -2.80
CA PHE A 21 -5.46 -13.78 -2.84
C PHE A 21 -4.68 -14.15 -1.60
N ASP A 22 -3.43 -14.55 -1.82
CA ASP A 22 -2.48 -14.97 -0.78
C ASP A 22 -1.64 -13.78 -0.30
N ILE A 23 -1.52 -12.73 -1.12
CA ILE A 23 -0.89 -11.45 -0.76
C ILE A 23 -1.83 -10.31 -1.12
N VAL A 24 -2.05 -9.41 -0.16
CA VAL A 24 -2.74 -8.13 -0.41
C VAL A 24 -1.82 -6.98 -0.05
N VAL A 25 -1.56 -6.08 -1.00
CA VAL A 25 -0.86 -4.82 -0.76
C VAL A 25 -1.85 -3.67 -0.93
N ALA A 26 -1.91 -2.75 0.02
CA ALA A 26 -2.77 -1.57 -0.08
C ALA A 26 -1.99 -0.28 0.19
N ASP A 27 -2.22 0.75 -0.63
CA ASP A 27 -1.75 2.12 -0.38
C ASP A 27 -2.94 3.11 -0.29
N PRO A 28 -3.72 3.07 0.80
CA PRO A 28 -4.93 3.88 0.90
C PRO A 28 -4.62 5.38 0.82
N PRO A 29 -5.51 6.19 0.21
CA PRO A 29 -5.39 7.64 0.20
C PRO A 29 -5.75 8.20 1.58
N TRP A 30 -4.83 8.05 2.53
CA TRP A 30 -5.03 8.40 3.94
C TRP A 30 -5.56 9.81 4.12
N TRP A 31 -6.50 9.94 5.04
CA TRP A 31 -6.95 11.25 5.50
C TRP A 31 -5.78 12.07 6.04
N ASN A 32 -5.59 13.27 5.48
CA ASN A 32 -4.53 14.18 5.86
C ASN A 32 -5.06 15.62 5.95
N LYS A 33 -4.97 16.22 7.15
CA LYS A 33 -5.42 17.60 7.42
C LYS A 33 -4.78 18.64 6.48
N TYR A 34 -3.53 18.41 6.03
CA TYR A 34 -2.84 19.30 5.09
C TYR A 34 -3.44 19.21 3.68
N ILE A 35 -3.66 18.00 3.17
CA ILE A 35 -4.27 17.78 1.85
C ILE A 35 -5.71 18.33 1.83
N ARG A 36 -6.43 18.28 2.95
CA ARG A 36 -7.75 18.94 3.09
C ARG A 36 -7.67 20.46 2.90
N ARG A 37 -6.66 21.11 3.50
CA ARG A 37 -6.46 22.57 3.34
C ARG A 37 -6.10 22.92 1.91
N LEU A 38 -5.30 22.08 1.25
CA LEU A 38 -4.99 22.20 -0.18
C LEU A 38 -6.23 22.01 -1.06
N LYS A 39 -7.08 21.01 -0.78
CA LYS A 39 -8.35 20.82 -1.50
C LYS A 39 -9.25 22.05 -1.41
N ASN A 40 -9.38 22.62 -0.21
CA ASN A 40 -10.18 23.83 0.01
C ASN A 40 -9.60 25.06 -0.71
N ALA A 41 -8.29 25.08 -0.98
CA ALA A 41 -7.63 26.17 -1.69
C ALA A 41 -7.61 25.97 -3.21
N ASN A 42 -7.54 24.72 -3.69
CA ASN A 42 -7.51 24.37 -5.10
C ASN A 42 -7.85 22.89 -5.31
N GLU A 43 -9.05 22.59 -5.83
CA GLU A 43 -9.53 21.21 -5.99
C GLU A 43 -8.62 20.34 -6.87
N LYS A 44 -7.98 20.94 -7.89
CA LYS A 44 -7.09 20.25 -8.84
C LYS A 44 -5.80 19.72 -8.20
N LEU A 45 -5.40 20.22 -7.03
CA LEU A 45 -4.15 19.85 -6.34
C LEU A 45 -4.34 18.74 -5.30
N SER A 46 -5.55 18.18 -5.16
CA SER A 46 -5.86 17.18 -4.13
C SER A 46 -6.40 15.86 -4.71
N TYR A 47 -5.98 14.73 -4.15
CA TYR A 47 -6.63 13.44 -4.38
C TYR A 47 -7.81 13.26 -3.40
N SER A 48 -8.80 12.43 -3.77
CA SER A 48 -9.90 12.04 -2.88
C SER A 48 -9.35 11.22 -1.71
N MET A 49 -9.22 11.85 -0.55
CA MET A 49 -8.87 11.16 0.69
C MET A 49 -10.04 10.30 1.16
N MET A 50 -9.75 9.18 1.80
CA MET A 50 -10.73 8.31 2.42
C MET A 50 -10.67 8.42 3.94
N TYR A 51 -11.83 8.32 4.59
CA TYR A 51 -11.90 8.12 6.04
C TYR A 51 -11.46 6.69 6.37
N ASN A 52 -10.98 6.48 7.60
CA ASN A 52 -10.48 5.18 8.02
C ASN A 52 -11.60 4.13 8.02
N GLU A 53 -12.83 4.56 8.32
CA GLU A 53 -14.05 3.76 8.30
C GLU A 53 -14.40 3.30 6.87
N ASP A 54 -14.19 4.16 5.87
CA ASP A 54 -14.42 3.82 4.47
C ASP A 54 -13.41 2.78 3.97
N ILE A 55 -12.15 2.90 4.41
CA ILE A 55 -11.09 1.92 4.11
C ILE A 55 -11.44 0.57 4.78
N ALA A 56 -11.85 0.61 6.05
CA ALA A 56 -12.24 -0.59 6.79
C ALA A 56 -13.49 -1.28 6.19
N ALA A 57 -14.36 -0.53 5.49
CA ALA A 57 -15.56 -1.05 4.84
C ALA A 57 -15.31 -1.71 3.46
N ILE A 58 -14.07 -1.74 2.98
CA ILE A 58 -13.71 -2.50 1.77
C ILE A 58 -13.85 -4.00 2.09
N PRO A 59 -14.51 -4.80 1.22
CA PRO A 59 -14.81 -6.20 1.50
C PRO A 59 -13.59 -7.13 1.27
N VAL A 60 -12.43 -6.77 1.82
CA VAL A 60 -11.17 -7.54 1.68
C VAL A 60 -11.29 -8.95 2.23
N GLN A 61 -12.07 -9.14 3.30
CA GLN A 61 -12.33 -10.45 3.91
C GLN A 61 -12.86 -11.48 2.90
N ASN A 62 -13.62 -11.04 1.89
CA ASN A 62 -14.17 -11.94 0.87
C ASN A 62 -13.14 -12.32 -0.20
N LEU A 63 -12.01 -11.59 -0.28
CA LEU A 63 -11.00 -11.73 -1.32
C LEU A 63 -9.72 -12.41 -0.82
N ILE A 64 -9.48 -12.47 0.48
CA ILE A 64 -8.29 -13.13 1.05
C ILE A 64 -8.49 -14.65 1.13
N SER A 65 -7.41 -15.39 0.87
CA SER A 65 -7.36 -16.85 1.05
C SER A 65 -7.28 -17.22 2.54
N GLY A 66 -7.35 -18.53 2.85
CA GLY A 66 -7.25 -19.01 4.24
C GLY A 66 -5.88 -18.74 4.89
N ASN A 67 -4.84 -18.57 4.06
CA ASN A 67 -3.47 -18.24 4.48
C ASN A 67 -3.01 -17.03 3.66
N CYS A 68 -3.11 -15.83 4.24
CA CYS A 68 -2.90 -14.58 3.52
C CYS A 68 -2.00 -13.63 4.29
N LEU A 69 -1.08 -12.98 3.58
CA LEU A 69 -0.27 -11.87 4.10
C LEU A 69 -0.80 -10.54 3.55
N ILE A 70 -1.05 -9.59 4.45
CA ILE A 70 -1.57 -8.27 4.11
C ILE A 70 -0.53 -7.22 4.51
N ALA A 71 -0.17 -6.35 3.58
CA ALA A 71 0.74 -5.23 3.78
C ALA A 71 0.02 -3.92 3.45
N VAL A 72 -0.05 -3.01 4.42
CA VAL A 72 -0.68 -1.70 4.26
C VAL A 72 0.35 -0.60 4.40
N TRP A 73 0.61 0.13 3.31
CA TRP A 73 1.37 1.37 3.36
C TRP A 73 0.64 2.37 4.24
N CYS A 74 1.34 2.91 5.25
CA CYS A 74 0.77 3.81 6.23
C CYS A 74 1.67 5.01 6.50
N THR A 75 1.06 6.18 6.61
CA THR A 75 1.75 7.40 7.04
C THR A 75 2.24 7.28 8.49
N ASN A 76 3.17 8.14 8.91
CA ASN A 76 3.58 8.25 10.31
C ASN A 76 2.56 8.91 11.25
N ALA A 77 1.38 9.28 10.78
CA ALA A 77 0.34 9.83 11.64
C ALA A 77 -0.17 8.76 12.63
N PRO A 78 -0.08 8.97 13.96
CA PRO A 78 -0.50 7.98 14.94
C PRO A 78 -1.95 7.53 14.78
N SER A 79 -2.83 8.44 14.35
CA SER A 79 -4.24 8.11 14.07
C SER A 79 -4.42 7.10 12.95
N ASN A 80 -3.61 7.16 11.90
CA ASN A 80 -3.70 6.24 10.76
C ASN A 80 -3.13 4.88 11.14
N VAL A 81 -2.01 4.87 11.87
CA VAL A 81 -1.42 3.63 12.40
C VAL A 81 -2.39 2.92 13.34
N ALA A 82 -3.00 3.66 14.27
CA ALA A 82 -4.01 3.11 15.18
C ALA A 82 -5.24 2.61 14.41
N ALA A 83 -5.68 3.32 13.37
CA ALA A 83 -6.80 2.89 12.56
C ALA A 83 -6.53 1.58 11.80
N VAL A 84 -5.32 1.39 11.25
CA VAL A 84 -4.98 0.10 10.62
C VAL A 84 -5.10 -1.03 11.63
N LYS A 85 -4.44 -0.90 12.78
CA LYS A 85 -4.36 -1.96 13.80
C LYS A 85 -5.69 -2.24 14.50
N ASN A 86 -6.48 -1.20 14.79
CA ASN A 86 -7.64 -1.31 15.67
C ASN A 86 -9.00 -1.26 14.95
N ILE A 87 -9.04 -0.89 13.67
CA ILE A 87 -10.29 -0.75 12.91
C ILE A 87 -10.24 -1.56 11.62
N ILE A 88 -9.27 -1.28 10.75
CA ILE A 88 -9.20 -1.86 9.40
C ILE A 88 -8.90 -3.36 9.47
N PHE A 89 -7.81 -3.75 10.15
CA PHE A 89 -7.45 -5.16 10.29
C PHE A 89 -8.54 -5.99 10.98
N PRO A 90 -9.12 -5.57 12.13
CA PRO A 90 -10.24 -6.28 12.73
C PRO A 90 -11.45 -6.42 11.79
N LYS A 91 -11.79 -5.39 11.00
CA LYS A 91 -12.91 -5.47 10.04
C LYS A 91 -12.61 -6.38 8.85
N TRP A 92 -11.36 -6.52 8.46
CA TRP A 92 -10.93 -7.45 7.41
C TRP A 92 -10.70 -8.88 7.93
N GLY A 93 -10.78 -9.11 9.25
CA GLY A 93 -10.48 -10.40 9.87
C GLY A 93 -8.98 -10.72 9.89
N VAL A 94 -8.14 -9.68 9.93
CA VAL A 94 -6.68 -9.77 9.85
C VAL A 94 -6.06 -9.57 11.24
N GLU A 95 -5.11 -10.43 11.59
CA GLU A 95 -4.29 -10.30 12.80
C GLU A 95 -3.07 -9.42 12.50
N TYR A 96 -2.76 -8.42 13.33
CA TYR A 96 -1.53 -7.63 13.21
C TYR A 96 -0.31 -8.48 13.60
N VAL A 97 0.75 -8.45 12.79
CA VAL A 97 1.98 -9.24 13.05
C VAL A 97 3.26 -8.43 13.15
N GLY A 98 3.32 -7.23 12.56
CA GLY A 98 4.53 -6.43 12.59
C GLY A 98 4.42 -5.12 11.82
N THR A 99 5.43 -4.28 11.96
CA THR A 99 5.58 -3.02 11.23
C THR A 99 6.96 -2.98 10.62
N TRP A 100 7.03 -2.82 9.30
CA TRP A 100 8.27 -2.48 8.61
C TRP A 100 8.33 -0.99 8.28
N TYR A 101 9.51 -0.53 7.91
CA TYR A 101 9.78 0.87 7.62
C TYR A 101 10.45 1.00 6.25
N TRP A 102 9.87 1.82 5.38
CA TRP A 102 10.55 2.21 4.16
C TRP A 102 11.34 3.49 4.40
N MET A 103 12.65 3.37 4.55
CA MET A 103 13.61 4.48 4.65
C MET A 103 13.93 5.04 3.26
N LYS A 104 13.75 6.36 3.13
CA LYS A 104 14.05 7.10 1.91
C LYS A 104 15.39 7.79 2.07
N VAL A 105 16.29 7.49 1.15
CA VAL A 105 17.65 8.02 1.13
C VAL A 105 17.97 8.73 -0.18
N THR A 106 19.01 9.56 -0.17
CA THR A 106 19.65 10.10 -1.37
C THR A 106 20.47 8.99 -2.06
N VAL A 107 20.99 9.29 -3.24
CA VAL A 107 21.95 8.41 -3.96
C VAL A 107 23.21 8.13 -3.13
N ASP A 108 23.58 9.05 -2.23
CA ASP A 108 24.69 8.92 -1.29
C ASP A 108 24.28 8.23 0.03
N LEU A 109 23.12 7.56 0.04
CA LEU A 109 22.55 6.84 1.17
C LEU A 109 22.28 7.69 2.41
N GLN A 110 22.12 9.00 2.25
CA GLN A 110 21.76 9.91 3.34
C GLN A 110 20.24 10.01 3.49
N PRO A 111 19.67 10.01 4.70
CA PRO A 111 18.24 10.24 4.90
C PRO A 111 17.78 11.55 4.25
N LEU A 112 16.64 11.53 3.55
CA LEU A 112 16.14 12.72 2.83
C LEU A 112 15.83 13.92 3.73
N CYS A 113 15.57 13.67 5.01
CA CYS A 113 15.49 14.71 6.02
C CYS A 113 15.91 14.14 7.37
N SER A 114 16.35 15.01 8.29
CA SER A 114 16.70 14.59 9.64
C SER A 114 15.52 13.92 10.35
N PHE A 115 15.83 12.89 11.15
CA PHE A 115 14.94 12.38 12.19
C PHE A 115 14.64 13.53 13.19
N GLY A 116 13.48 13.51 13.88
CA GLY A 116 12.96 14.64 14.69
C GLY A 116 14.01 15.37 15.54
N SER A 117 13.96 16.69 15.75
CA SER A 117 12.86 17.48 16.31
C SER A 117 12.83 18.86 15.63
N GLY A 118 11.69 19.25 15.05
CA GLY A 118 11.52 20.51 14.31
C GLY A 118 11.12 20.32 12.84
N CYS A 119 11.37 19.14 12.27
CA CYS A 119 10.92 18.79 10.92
C CYS A 119 9.52 18.14 10.97
N LYS A 120 8.57 18.67 10.18
CA LYS A 120 7.21 18.11 10.06
C LYS A 120 7.14 16.83 9.23
N LYS A 121 8.23 16.47 8.54
CA LYS A 121 8.33 15.29 7.68
C LYS A 121 9.34 14.31 8.29
N GLN A 122 9.13 13.03 8.01
CA GLN A 122 10.03 11.96 8.38
C GLN A 122 10.60 11.36 7.09
N PRO A 123 11.87 10.90 7.09
CA PRO A 123 12.50 10.30 5.92
C PRO A 123 12.01 8.86 5.66
N TYR A 124 10.94 8.42 6.32
CA TYR A 124 10.43 7.07 6.18
C TYR A 124 8.90 7.01 6.17
N GLU A 125 8.36 5.91 5.67
CA GLU A 125 6.95 5.53 5.82
C GLU A 125 6.84 4.14 6.45
N ARG A 126 5.65 3.75 6.90
CA ARG A 126 5.43 2.47 7.56
C ARG A 126 4.74 1.51 6.61
N ILE A 127 5.04 0.23 6.76
CA ILE A 127 4.30 -0.88 6.16
C ILE A 127 3.76 -1.68 7.33
N ILE A 128 2.45 -1.61 7.56
CA ILE A 128 1.80 -2.33 8.65
C ILE A 128 1.39 -3.69 8.11
N LEU A 129 1.87 -4.74 8.75
CA LEU A 129 1.73 -6.12 8.30
C LEU A 129 0.68 -6.84 9.15
N GLY A 130 -0.16 -7.60 8.48
CA GLY A 130 -1.15 -8.46 9.09
C GLY A 130 -1.26 -9.80 8.38
N LYS A 131 -1.81 -10.80 9.06
CA LYS A 131 -1.99 -12.15 8.51
C LYS A 131 -3.40 -12.68 8.69
N VAL A 132 -3.73 -13.68 7.88
CA VAL A 132 -4.81 -14.63 8.12
C VAL A 132 -4.25 -16.03 8.01
N GLY A 133 -4.65 -16.90 8.93
CA GLY A 133 -4.22 -18.30 8.97
C GLY A 133 -2.72 -18.46 9.20
N ASP A 134 -2.14 -19.40 8.46
CA ASP A 134 -0.77 -19.87 8.64
C ASP A 134 0.16 -19.31 7.56
N ILE A 135 1.10 -18.46 7.99
CA ILE A 135 2.17 -17.87 7.18
C ILE A 135 3.51 -18.14 7.86
N ASN A 136 4.62 -17.96 7.15
CA ASN A 136 5.94 -18.05 7.79
C ASN A 136 6.16 -16.86 8.73
N ASP A 137 7.02 -17.05 9.74
CA ASP A 137 7.34 -16.02 10.71
C ASP A 137 7.94 -14.79 10.02
N ILE A 138 7.31 -13.63 10.27
CA ILE A 138 7.73 -12.35 9.72
C ILE A 138 8.47 -11.56 10.81
N PRO A 139 9.70 -11.10 10.56
CA PRO A 139 10.42 -10.28 11.54
C PRO A 139 9.73 -8.93 11.72
N ASP A 140 9.64 -8.45 12.95
CA ASP A 140 9.19 -7.08 13.23
C ASP A 140 10.32 -6.08 12.99
N ASP A 141 9.97 -4.79 12.88
CA ASP A 141 10.89 -3.65 12.80
C ASP A 141 11.93 -3.68 11.65
N GLN A 142 11.66 -4.41 10.56
CA GLN A 142 12.55 -4.40 9.39
C GLN A 142 12.55 -3.05 8.67
N VAL A 143 13.70 -2.71 8.09
CA VAL A 143 13.90 -1.48 7.33
C VAL A 143 14.22 -1.80 5.88
N VAL A 144 13.33 -1.38 4.97
CA VAL A 144 13.57 -1.38 3.52
C VAL A 144 14.15 -0.03 3.16
N VAL A 145 15.32 0.01 2.51
CA VAL A 145 15.99 1.25 2.14
C VAL A 145 15.97 1.41 0.62
N SER A 146 15.53 2.56 0.13
CA SER A 146 15.69 2.89 -1.30
C SER A 146 15.73 4.39 -1.57
N VAL A 147 16.27 4.74 -2.73
CA VAL A 147 16.11 6.08 -3.31
C VAL A 147 14.70 6.17 -3.87
N PRO A 148 13.85 7.11 -3.41
CA PRO A 148 12.50 7.23 -3.95
C PRO A 148 12.53 7.72 -5.39
N SER A 149 11.55 7.27 -6.16
CA SER A 149 11.34 7.75 -7.53
C SER A 149 11.05 9.25 -7.57
N ALA A 150 11.41 9.89 -8.69
CA ALA A 150 10.98 11.25 -9.01
C ALA A 150 9.45 11.37 -9.13
N LEU A 151 8.75 10.26 -9.40
CA LEU A 151 7.30 10.23 -9.48
C LEU A 151 6.68 10.31 -8.08
N HIS A 152 5.81 11.31 -7.91
CA HIS A 152 5.20 11.59 -6.62
C HIS A 152 4.40 10.39 -6.07
N SER A 153 4.72 10.00 -4.83
CA SER A 153 4.11 8.88 -4.10
C SER A 153 4.29 7.51 -4.76
N GLN A 154 5.30 7.30 -5.59
CA GLN A 154 5.66 5.94 -6.02
C GLN A 154 6.40 5.20 -4.91
N LYS A 155 5.76 4.13 -4.43
CA LYS A 155 6.34 3.20 -3.45
C LYS A 155 7.14 2.12 -4.16
N PRO A 156 8.22 1.61 -3.54
CA PRO A 156 8.89 0.42 -4.07
C PRO A 156 7.94 -0.78 -4.05
N PRO A 157 7.99 -1.67 -5.06
CA PRO A 157 7.26 -2.92 -5.03
C PRO A 157 7.65 -3.77 -3.82
N LEU A 158 6.67 -4.39 -3.17
CA LEU A 158 6.91 -5.22 -1.98
C LEU A 158 6.87 -6.73 -2.28
N LEU A 159 6.46 -7.15 -3.48
CA LEU A 159 6.14 -8.55 -3.74
C LEU A 159 7.33 -9.48 -3.52
N ASP A 160 8.51 -9.12 -4.02
CA ASP A 160 9.72 -9.95 -3.89
C ASP A 160 10.14 -10.15 -2.43
N ILE A 161 9.92 -9.15 -1.58
CA ILE A 161 10.28 -9.22 -0.16
C ILE A 161 9.17 -9.78 0.72
N LEU A 162 7.92 -9.81 0.26
CA LEU A 162 6.78 -10.39 0.99
C LEU A 162 6.55 -11.87 0.63
N THR A 163 6.83 -12.27 -0.61
CA THR A 163 6.61 -13.65 -1.11
C THR A 163 7.23 -14.74 -0.24
N PRO A 164 8.47 -14.60 0.31
CA PRO A 164 9.06 -15.63 1.17
C PRO A 164 8.26 -15.95 2.44
N PHE A 165 7.35 -15.04 2.85
CA PHE A 165 6.55 -15.22 4.06
C PHE A 165 5.25 -15.99 3.82
N VAL A 166 4.93 -16.32 2.57
CA VAL A 166 3.71 -17.04 2.20
C VAL A 166 4.07 -18.46 1.80
N LYS A 167 3.25 -19.44 2.21
CA LYS A 167 3.51 -20.87 1.95
C LYS A 167 3.02 -21.35 0.57
N THR A 168 2.20 -20.55 -0.09
CA THR A 168 1.62 -20.87 -1.40
C THR A 168 2.66 -20.70 -2.50
N GLU A 169 2.87 -21.74 -3.32
CA GLU A 169 3.65 -21.62 -4.54
C GLU A 169 2.91 -20.73 -5.56
N ASN A 170 3.59 -19.73 -6.12
CA ASN A 170 3.02 -18.75 -7.05
C ASN A 170 1.81 -17.98 -6.47
N PRO A 171 2.01 -17.20 -5.38
CA PRO A 171 0.91 -16.56 -4.67
C PRO A 171 0.12 -15.60 -5.55
N GLN A 172 -1.22 -15.66 -5.45
CA GLN A 172 -2.09 -14.70 -6.10
C GLN A 172 -2.04 -13.37 -5.35
N THR A 173 -1.68 -12.30 -6.05
CA THR A 173 -1.48 -10.97 -5.43
C THR A 173 -2.58 -9.99 -5.84
N LEU A 174 -3.12 -9.27 -4.86
CA LEU A 174 -4.04 -8.15 -5.04
C LEU A 174 -3.36 -6.86 -4.58
N GLU A 175 -3.37 -5.85 -5.42
CA GLU A 175 -2.95 -4.50 -5.09
C GLU A 175 -4.16 -3.56 -5.06
N LEU A 176 -4.44 -2.96 -3.90
CA LEU A 176 -5.49 -1.99 -3.71
C LEU A 176 -4.92 -0.57 -3.77
N PHE A 177 -5.68 0.34 -4.39
CA PHE A 177 -5.27 1.71 -4.67
C PHE A 177 -4.06 1.81 -5.62
N ALA A 178 -3.96 0.85 -6.54
CA ALA A 178 -2.86 0.73 -7.49
C ALA A 178 -2.69 1.98 -8.36
N ARG A 179 -1.43 2.29 -8.69
CA ARG A 179 -1.03 3.40 -9.58
C ARG A 179 -0.26 2.95 -10.82
N TYR A 180 0.14 1.68 -10.84
CA TYR A 180 0.91 1.05 -11.90
C TYR A 180 0.65 -0.46 -11.85
N LEU A 181 1.09 -1.18 -12.89
CA LEU A 181 0.87 -2.62 -12.99
C LEU A 181 2.13 -3.39 -12.61
N LEU A 182 2.02 -4.25 -11.60
CA LEU A 182 3.05 -5.22 -11.25
C LEU A 182 2.82 -6.56 -11.97
N PRO A 183 3.89 -7.33 -12.25
CA PRO A 183 3.77 -8.72 -12.70
C PRO A 183 2.90 -9.55 -11.75
N ASN A 184 2.09 -10.45 -12.33
CA ASN A 184 1.26 -11.42 -11.61
C ASN A 184 0.37 -10.84 -10.50
N THR A 185 0.00 -9.57 -10.65
CA THR A 185 -0.80 -8.83 -9.68
C THR A 185 -2.13 -8.42 -10.29
N THR A 186 -3.21 -8.54 -9.52
CA THR A 186 -4.49 -7.90 -9.81
C THR A 186 -4.48 -6.51 -9.19
N SER A 187 -4.53 -5.45 -10.01
CA SER A 187 -4.41 -4.06 -9.55
C SER A 187 -5.76 -3.35 -9.58
N VAL A 188 -6.20 -2.79 -8.45
CA VAL A 188 -7.53 -2.16 -8.30
C VAL A 188 -7.37 -0.73 -7.79
N GLY A 189 -8.04 0.22 -8.44
CA GLY A 189 -8.05 1.62 -7.98
C GLY A 189 -8.48 2.59 -9.08
N TYR A 190 -8.42 3.89 -8.82
CA TYR A 190 -8.72 4.90 -9.84
C TYR A 190 -7.60 5.10 -10.86
N GLU A 191 -6.36 4.77 -10.48
CA GLU A 191 -5.16 5.10 -11.26
C GLU A 191 -4.25 3.90 -11.66
N PRO A 192 -4.69 2.62 -11.81
CA PRO A 192 -3.78 1.50 -12.10
C PRO A 192 -2.86 1.67 -13.31
N LEU A 193 -3.25 2.49 -14.29
CA LEU A 193 -2.48 2.74 -15.52
C LEU A 193 -1.70 4.07 -15.51
N LYS A 194 -1.71 4.81 -14.40
CA LYS A 194 -1.14 6.16 -14.34
C LYS A 194 0.34 6.23 -14.70
N TRP A 195 1.11 5.20 -14.32
CA TRP A 195 2.53 5.12 -14.68
C TRP A 195 2.81 4.14 -15.82
N GLN A 196 1.89 3.98 -16.76
CA GLN A 196 2.06 3.10 -17.93
C GLN A 196 2.14 3.88 -19.26
N HIS A 197 2.37 5.20 -19.20
CA HIS A 197 2.54 6.04 -20.39
C HIS A 197 3.99 6.03 -20.85
N GLU A 198 4.22 5.93 -22.16
CA GLU A 198 5.56 5.84 -22.79
C GLU A 198 6.48 7.01 -22.41
N SER A 199 5.93 8.21 -22.18
CA SER A 199 6.71 9.38 -21.75
C SER A 199 7.40 9.24 -20.38
N LEU A 200 7.13 8.16 -19.65
CA LEU A 200 7.76 7.83 -18.38
C LEU A 200 8.93 6.83 -18.54
N TYR A 201 9.18 6.38 -19.76
CA TYR A 201 10.15 5.34 -20.07
C TYR A 201 11.13 5.84 -21.15
N GLU A 202 12.34 5.29 -21.11
CA GLU A 202 13.32 5.46 -22.18
C GLU A 202 13.21 4.26 -23.14
N GLU A 203 13.14 4.54 -24.44
CA GLU A 203 13.18 3.50 -25.46
C GLU A 203 14.62 2.97 -25.56
N VAL A 204 14.81 1.68 -25.25
CA VAL A 204 16.09 1.01 -25.45
C VAL A 204 16.11 0.52 -26.90
N THR A 205 16.85 1.24 -27.74
CA THR A 205 17.13 0.86 -29.15
C THR A 205 18.45 0.12 -29.28
#